data_AF-X1J6U8-F1
#
_entry.id   AF-X1J6U8-F1
#
_cell.length_a   1.000
_cell.length_b   1.000
_cell.length_c   1.000
_cell.angle_alpha   90.00
_cell.angle_beta   90.00
_cell.angle_gamma   90.00
#
_symmetry.space_group_name_H-M   'P 1'
#
loop_
_entity.id
_entity.type
_entity.pdbx_description
1 polymer ?
#
loop_
_entity_poly.entity_id
_entity_poly.type
_entity_poly.pdbx_seq_one_letter_code
_entity_poly.pdbx_strand_id
1 'polypeptide(L)'
;TDDPLYSKKMVDSKDYLKNYTDNLNSMVSKILNYTSKKSEGAFYNSPKITAIFLDIKDIIEKFRSEFDIEQITIQPVHQDLHFQQILYNKINGDYKFCFIDFEGDPQLSQEEKKDRFPIEKDLASFLRSLSYIKFNTLINFIEKKIVDTNKFEVPTEFLFGLYFRKASKISKKHKTLEMALNLLNLWENKLMGKIFDKSLNIKLHFTLINYFTIERTLHELNYELLFRPNNIIIPILGLKEIIEKN
;
A
#
# COMPACT_ATOMS: atom_id res chain seq x y z
N THR A 1 -17.73 -24.67 15.65
CA THR A 1 -18.63 -23.54 15.89
C THR A 1 -19.05 -23.02 14.53
N ASP A 2 -20.16 -23.53 14.01
CA ASP A 2 -20.68 -23.20 12.67
C ASP A 2 -21.60 -21.98 12.76
N ASP A 3 -21.01 -20.83 13.09
CA ASP A 3 -21.72 -19.56 12.97
C ASP A 3 -21.62 -19.08 11.50
N PRO A 4 -22.76 -18.94 10.79
CA PRO A 4 -22.79 -18.47 9.40
C PRO A 4 -22.09 -17.12 9.17
N LEU A 5 -21.96 -16.29 10.20
CA LEU A 5 -21.25 -15.02 10.12
C LEU A 5 -19.76 -15.22 9.85
N TYR A 6 -19.15 -16.30 10.36
CA TYR A 6 -17.72 -16.59 10.21
C TYR A 6 -17.43 -17.67 9.15
N SER A 7 -18.42 -18.04 8.35
CA SER A 7 -18.28 -19.08 7.33
C SER A 7 -17.38 -18.63 6.18
N LYS A 8 -16.50 -19.52 5.75
CA LYS A 8 -15.75 -19.41 4.50
C LYS A 8 -16.65 -19.73 3.32
N LYS A 9 -16.48 -19.02 2.21
CA LYS A 9 -17.18 -19.28 0.94
C LYS A 9 -16.17 -19.40 -0.20
N MET A 10 -16.43 -20.30 -1.13
CA MET A 10 -15.70 -20.37 -2.41
C MET A 10 -16.44 -19.54 -3.46
N VAL A 11 -15.71 -18.75 -4.21
CA VAL A 11 -16.23 -17.96 -5.34
C VAL A 11 -15.38 -18.17 -6.57
N ASP A 12 -16.00 -18.05 -7.75
CA ASP A 12 -15.27 -18.02 -9.02
C ASP A 12 -14.36 -16.80 -9.05
N SER A 13 -13.07 -17.04 -9.33
CA SER A 13 -12.06 -15.99 -9.27
C SER A 13 -12.17 -15.00 -10.42
N LYS A 14 -12.61 -15.43 -11.60
CA LYS A 14 -12.66 -14.60 -12.81
C LYS A 14 -13.75 -13.57 -12.67
N ASP A 15 -14.93 -13.98 -12.21
CA ASP A 15 -16.05 -13.08 -11.92
C ASP A 15 -15.70 -12.14 -10.76
N TYR A 16 -15.07 -12.66 -9.70
CA TYR A 16 -14.64 -11.86 -8.56
C TYR A 16 -13.65 -10.76 -8.99
N LEU A 17 -12.56 -11.13 -9.68
CA LEU A 17 -11.52 -10.19 -10.08
C LEU A 17 -11.97 -9.23 -11.20
N LYS A 18 -12.91 -9.64 -12.07
CA LYS A 18 -13.49 -8.73 -13.05
C LYS A 18 -14.20 -7.56 -12.36
N ASN A 19 -15.13 -7.86 -11.44
CA ASN A 19 -15.87 -6.84 -10.71
C ASN A 19 -14.92 -5.96 -9.86
N TYR A 20 -13.92 -6.58 -9.24
CA TYR A 20 -12.94 -5.85 -8.45
C TYR A 20 -12.06 -4.93 -9.30
N THR A 21 -11.67 -5.38 -10.50
CA THR A 21 -10.87 -4.59 -11.45
C THR A 21 -11.63 -3.36 -11.88
N ASP A 22 -12.92 -3.51 -12.20
CA ASP A 22 -13.79 -2.39 -12.57
C ASP A 22 -13.87 -1.34 -11.44
N ASN A 23 -13.97 -1.79 -10.19
CA ASN A 23 -13.95 -0.92 -9.01
C ASN A 23 -12.63 -0.17 -8.87
N LEU A 24 -11.48 -0.85 -8.97
CA LEU A 24 -10.18 -0.21 -8.88
C LEU A 24 -9.95 0.79 -10.03
N ASN A 25 -10.29 0.41 -11.25
CA ASN A 25 -10.22 1.29 -12.42
C ASN A 25 -11.10 2.55 -12.25
N SER A 26 -12.28 2.40 -11.62
CA SER A 26 -13.16 3.51 -11.25
C SER A 26 -12.51 4.41 -10.20
N MET A 27 -11.89 3.84 -9.14
CA MET A 27 -11.16 4.61 -8.13
C MET A 27 -10.01 5.42 -8.74
N VAL A 28 -9.18 4.80 -9.58
CA VAL A 28 -8.08 5.48 -10.29
C VAL A 28 -8.62 6.64 -11.13
N SER A 29 -9.72 6.41 -11.86
CA SER A 29 -10.34 7.43 -12.72
C SER A 29 -10.92 8.59 -11.90
N LYS A 30 -11.54 8.32 -10.74
CA LYS A 30 -12.03 9.35 -9.82
C LYS A 30 -10.89 10.21 -9.28
N ILE A 31 -9.78 9.59 -8.89
CA ILE A 31 -8.59 10.29 -8.38
C ILE A 31 -8.00 11.19 -9.47
N LEU A 32 -7.81 10.68 -10.69
CA LEU A 32 -7.33 11.47 -11.85
C LEU A 32 -8.26 12.66 -12.18
N ASN A 33 -9.57 12.45 -12.12
CA ASN A 33 -10.54 13.51 -12.34
C ASN A 33 -10.51 14.57 -11.23
N TYR A 34 -10.25 14.18 -9.99
CA TYR A 34 -10.11 15.10 -8.88
C TYR A 34 -8.83 15.93 -8.98
N THR A 35 -7.70 15.29 -9.30
CA THR A 35 -6.40 15.98 -9.44
C THR A 35 -6.38 16.97 -10.60
N SER A 36 -6.96 16.63 -11.74
CA SER A 36 -7.06 17.52 -12.90
C SER A 36 -7.92 18.77 -12.66
N LYS A 37 -8.93 18.69 -11.77
CA LYS A 37 -9.81 19.82 -11.45
C LYS A 37 -9.22 20.79 -10.41
N LYS A 38 -8.39 20.30 -9.48
CA LYS A 38 -7.70 21.15 -8.50
C LYS A 38 -6.40 21.70 -9.11
N SER A 39 -6.51 22.86 -9.77
CA SER A 39 -5.42 23.56 -10.47
C SER A 39 -4.29 24.12 -9.60
N GLU A 40 -4.36 24.04 -8.26
CA GLU A 40 -3.48 24.80 -7.36
C GLU A 40 -2.18 24.06 -6.93
N GLY A 41 -2.02 22.77 -7.21
CA GLY A 41 -0.83 22.01 -6.82
C GLY A 41 -0.01 21.50 -8.01
N ALA A 42 1.09 22.17 -8.35
CA ALA A 42 2.00 21.81 -9.45
C ALA A 42 2.57 20.38 -9.34
N PHE A 43 2.59 19.81 -8.13
CA PHE A 43 3.07 18.45 -7.86
C PHE A 43 2.13 17.37 -8.46
N TYR A 44 0.81 17.55 -8.37
CA TYR A 44 -0.19 16.54 -8.74
C TYR A 44 -0.42 16.43 -10.25
N ASN A 45 -0.22 17.53 -10.97
CA ASN A 45 -0.38 17.60 -12.42
C ASN A 45 0.91 17.27 -13.18
N SER A 46 1.93 16.74 -12.48
CA SER A 46 3.16 16.36 -13.17
C SER A 46 2.91 15.14 -14.07
N PRO A 47 3.42 15.12 -15.31
CA PRO A 47 3.26 13.97 -16.21
C PRO A 47 3.72 12.63 -15.61
N LYS A 48 4.67 12.68 -14.67
CA LYS A 48 5.19 11.49 -13.97
C LYS A 48 4.16 10.85 -13.04
N ILE A 49 3.34 11.67 -12.37
CA ILE A 49 2.27 11.19 -11.49
C ILE A 49 1.11 10.66 -12.32
N THR A 50 0.74 11.34 -13.40
CA THR A 50 -0.27 10.85 -14.35
C THR A 50 0.14 9.51 -14.96
N ALA A 51 1.41 9.34 -15.34
CA ALA A 51 1.94 8.08 -15.85
C ALA A 51 1.76 6.92 -14.85
N ILE A 52 2.02 7.15 -13.56
CA ILE A 52 1.80 6.13 -12.52
C ILE A 52 0.37 5.60 -12.55
N PHE A 53 -0.64 6.47 -12.68
CA PHE A 53 -2.03 6.00 -12.70
C PHE A 53 -2.39 5.19 -13.94
N LEU A 54 -1.78 5.50 -15.09
CA LEU A 54 -1.94 4.71 -16.31
C LEU A 54 -1.27 3.34 -16.14
N ASP A 55 -0.02 3.33 -15.67
CA ASP A 55 0.74 2.11 -15.39
C ASP A 55 0.01 1.22 -14.37
N ILE A 56 -0.63 1.81 -13.34
CA ILE A 56 -1.43 1.06 -12.37
C ILE A 56 -2.65 0.41 -13.02
N LYS A 57 -3.34 1.06 -13.95
CA LYS A 57 -4.45 0.42 -14.68
C LYS A 57 -3.95 -0.78 -15.48
N ASP A 58 -2.82 -0.63 -16.16
CA ASP A 58 -2.21 -1.72 -16.92
C ASP A 58 -1.78 -2.89 -16.01
N ILE A 59 -1.20 -2.59 -14.84
CA ILE A 59 -0.84 -3.60 -13.83
C ILE A 59 -2.07 -4.31 -13.25
N ILE A 60 -3.17 -3.59 -12.96
CA ILE A 60 -4.42 -4.20 -12.49
C ILE A 60 -4.96 -5.19 -13.54
N GLU A 61 -4.98 -4.81 -14.83
CA GLU A 61 -5.40 -5.70 -15.91
C GLU A 61 -4.47 -6.89 -16.07
N LYS A 62 -3.15 -6.66 -15.98
CA LYS A 62 -2.15 -7.73 -15.99
C LYS A 62 -2.44 -8.74 -14.88
N PHE A 63 -2.56 -8.31 -13.63
CA PHE A 63 -2.87 -9.17 -12.50
C PHE A 63 -4.18 -9.95 -12.67
N ARG A 64 -5.23 -9.30 -13.21
CA ARG A 64 -6.49 -9.99 -13.51
C ARG A 64 -6.30 -11.07 -14.58
N SER A 65 -5.55 -10.78 -15.63
CA SER A 65 -5.35 -11.70 -16.77
C SER A 65 -4.44 -12.89 -16.43
N GLU A 66 -3.45 -12.69 -15.58
CA GLU A 66 -2.48 -13.71 -15.16
C GLU A 66 -3.00 -14.58 -13.99
N PHE A 67 -4.13 -14.24 -13.38
CA PHE A 67 -4.70 -15.03 -12.29
C PHE A 67 -5.38 -16.30 -12.82
N ASP A 68 -4.73 -17.44 -12.63
CA ASP A 68 -5.10 -18.73 -13.23
C ASP A 68 -5.87 -19.68 -12.28
N ILE A 69 -6.09 -19.27 -11.04
CA ILE A 69 -6.75 -20.09 -10.02
C ILE A 69 -8.25 -19.99 -10.20
N GLU A 70 -8.95 -21.10 -10.44
CA GLU A 70 -10.40 -21.10 -10.73
C GLU A 70 -11.27 -20.56 -9.60
N GLN A 71 -10.97 -20.92 -8.35
CA GLN A 71 -11.77 -20.51 -7.19
C GLN A 71 -10.90 -19.97 -6.07
N ILE A 72 -11.39 -18.92 -5.41
CA ILE A 72 -10.77 -18.33 -4.23
C ILE A 72 -11.68 -18.46 -3.02
N THR A 73 -11.07 -18.58 -1.84
CA THR A 73 -11.79 -18.56 -0.57
C THR A 73 -11.94 -17.13 -0.08
N ILE A 74 -13.16 -16.74 0.26
CA ILE A 74 -13.48 -15.47 0.92
C ILE A 74 -14.08 -15.72 2.31
N GLN A 75 -13.75 -14.87 3.26
CA GLN A 75 -14.25 -14.90 4.64
C GLN A 75 -14.29 -13.50 5.24
N PRO A 76 -14.92 -13.28 6.42
CA PRO A 76 -14.75 -12.02 7.12
C PRO A 76 -13.27 -11.79 7.44
N VAL A 77 -12.82 -10.56 7.22
CA VAL A 77 -11.44 -10.13 7.46
C VAL A 77 -11.48 -8.80 8.22
N HIS A 78 -10.36 -8.37 8.76
CA HIS A 78 -10.26 -7.11 9.49
C HIS A 78 -10.42 -5.89 8.56
N GLN A 79 -10.03 -6.00 7.29
CA GLN A 79 -10.05 -4.98 6.23
C GLN A 79 -9.09 -3.79 6.44
N ASP A 80 -8.68 -3.52 7.69
CA ASP A 80 -7.74 -2.44 8.04
C ASP A 80 -6.66 -2.89 9.05
N LEU A 81 -6.10 -4.09 8.83
CA LEU A 81 -5.06 -4.61 9.72
C LEU A 81 -3.72 -3.87 9.54
N HIS A 82 -3.23 -3.20 10.58
CA HIS A 82 -1.90 -2.58 10.62
C HIS A 82 -1.27 -2.69 12.02
N PHE A 83 0.02 -2.35 12.16
CA PHE A 83 0.75 -2.53 13.44
C PHE A 83 0.07 -1.90 14.67
N GLN A 84 -0.58 -0.74 14.52
CA GLN A 84 -1.28 -0.11 15.66
C GLN A 84 -2.51 -0.92 16.13
N GLN A 85 -3.04 -1.82 15.30
CA GLN A 85 -4.14 -2.73 15.66
C GLN A 85 -3.65 -4.04 16.29
N ILE A 86 -2.35 -4.16 16.56
CA ILE A 86 -1.75 -5.35 17.15
C ILE A 86 -1.11 -4.96 18.47
N LEU A 87 -1.78 -5.32 19.56
CA LEU A 87 -1.22 -5.24 20.89
C LEU A 87 -0.46 -6.54 21.20
N TYR A 88 0.55 -6.44 22.06
CA TYR A 88 1.22 -7.64 22.55
C TYR A 88 1.51 -7.53 24.05
N ASN A 89 1.47 -8.68 24.72
CA ASN A 89 1.95 -8.83 26.08
C ASN A 89 2.96 -9.97 26.13
N LYS A 90 3.96 -9.88 27.01
CA LYS A 90 4.94 -10.93 27.22
C LYS A 90 4.66 -11.62 28.55
N ILE A 91 4.19 -12.87 28.50
CA ILE A 91 3.84 -13.66 29.68
C ILE A 91 4.70 -14.92 29.67
N ASN A 92 5.45 -15.16 30.75
CA ASN A 92 6.33 -16.33 30.92
C ASN A 92 7.35 -16.54 29.79
N GLY A 93 7.80 -15.45 29.14
CA GLY A 93 8.74 -15.52 28.02
C GLY A 93 8.08 -15.54 26.64
N ASP A 94 6.79 -15.88 26.57
CA ASP A 94 6.03 -15.97 25.32
C ASP A 94 5.30 -14.65 25.00
N TYR A 95 5.23 -14.33 23.71
CA TYR A 95 4.43 -13.21 23.22
C TYR A 95 2.99 -13.65 22.96
N LYS A 96 2.03 -12.97 23.60
CA LYS A 96 0.61 -13.07 23.28
C LYS A 96 0.19 -11.82 22.51
N PHE A 97 -0.32 -12.02 21.30
CA PHE A 97 -0.81 -10.95 20.45
C PHE A 97 -2.33 -10.82 20.56
N CYS A 98 -2.82 -9.58 20.57
CA CYS A 98 -4.23 -9.26 20.53
C CYS A 98 -4.47 -8.32 19.36
N PHE A 99 -5.38 -8.72 18.48
CA PHE A 99 -5.85 -7.91 17.36
C PHE A 99 -7.09 -7.14 17.83
N ILE A 100 -7.14 -5.85 17.53
CA ILE A 100 -8.21 -4.95 17.97
C ILE A 100 -8.82 -4.22 16.76
N ASP A 101 -9.90 -3.46 16.99
CA ASP A 101 -10.50 -2.56 16.00
C ASP A 101 -11.03 -3.25 14.72
N PHE A 102 -11.95 -4.20 14.91
CA PHE A 102 -12.64 -4.89 13.82
C PHE A 102 -13.79 -4.07 13.19
N GLU A 103 -13.69 -2.73 13.17
CA GLU A 103 -14.71 -1.86 12.56
C GLU A 103 -14.66 -1.87 11.01
N GLY A 104 -13.61 -2.44 10.42
CA GLY A 104 -13.40 -2.47 8.97
C GLY A 104 -12.83 -1.16 8.42
N ASP A 105 -12.51 -1.12 7.13
CA ASP A 105 -11.86 0.03 6.50
C ASP A 105 -12.77 1.28 6.57
N PRO A 106 -12.34 2.39 7.19
CA PRO A 106 -13.17 3.60 7.33
C PRO A 106 -13.56 4.25 6.00
N GLN A 107 -12.92 3.90 4.88
CA GLN A 107 -13.28 4.36 3.55
C GLN A 107 -14.43 3.57 2.90
N LEU A 108 -14.83 2.44 3.49
CA LEU A 108 -15.92 1.59 3.00
C LEU A 108 -17.26 1.95 3.65
N SER A 109 -18.35 1.76 2.91
CA SER A 109 -19.72 1.85 3.44
C SER A 109 -20.03 0.71 4.42
N GLN A 110 -21.09 0.86 5.21
CA GLN A 110 -21.51 -0.16 6.19
C GLN A 110 -21.94 -1.48 5.55
N GLU A 111 -22.34 -1.47 4.27
CA GLU A 111 -22.66 -2.68 3.53
C GLU A 111 -21.39 -3.37 3.06
N GLU A 112 -20.45 -2.63 2.45
CA GLU A 112 -19.15 -3.13 2.01
C GLU A 112 -18.30 -3.68 3.18
N LYS A 113 -18.41 -3.07 4.37
CA LYS A 113 -17.74 -3.57 5.59
C LYS A 113 -18.20 -4.95 6.02
N LYS A 114 -19.39 -5.40 5.61
CA LYS A 114 -19.91 -6.75 5.91
C LYS A 114 -19.48 -7.79 4.88
N ASP A 115 -18.82 -7.36 3.80
CA ASP A 115 -18.38 -8.27 2.75
C ASP A 115 -17.25 -9.18 3.22
N ARG A 116 -17.13 -10.29 2.49
CA ARG A 116 -16.09 -11.30 2.70
C ARG A 116 -15.02 -11.12 1.65
N PHE A 117 -13.76 -11.24 2.08
CA PHE A 117 -12.60 -11.07 1.23
C PHE A 117 -11.61 -12.23 1.41
N PRO A 118 -10.69 -12.43 0.45
CA PRO A 118 -9.51 -13.27 0.66
C PRO A 118 -8.66 -12.73 1.81
N ILE A 119 -7.92 -13.61 2.49
CA ILE A 119 -7.01 -13.21 3.59
C ILE A 119 -5.90 -12.27 3.13
N GLU A 120 -5.59 -12.31 1.84
CA GLU A 120 -4.64 -11.43 1.19
C GLU A 120 -5.00 -9.96 1.33
N LYS A 121 -6.27 -9.60 1.58
CA LYS A 121 -6.66 -8.20 1.87
C LYS A 121 -6.05 -7.69 3.17
N ASP A 122 -6.15 -8.46 4.25
CA ASP A 122 -5.53 -8.11 5.53
C ASP A 122 -4.01 -8.11 5.45
N LEU A 123 -3.44 -9.09 4.74
CA LEU A 123 -1.99 -9.13 4.50
C LEU A 123 -1.53 -7.92 3.70
N ALA A 124 -2.24 -7.51 2.66
CA ALA A 124 -1.93 -6.33 1.88
C ALA A 124 -1.94 -5.06 2.74
N SER A 125 -2.96 -4.86 3.58
CA SER A 125 -3.01 -3.71 4.50
C SER A 125 -1.85 -3.73 5.50
N PHE A 126 -1.55 -4.90 6.06
CA PHE A 126 -0.46 -5.06 7.02
C PHE A 126 0.91 -4.79 6.39
N LEU A 127 1.17 -5.33 5.20
CA LEU A 127 2.41 -5.10 4.45
C LEU A 127 2.51 -3.64 4.01
N ARG A 128 1.41 -3.02 3.60
CA ARG A 128 1.37 -1.60 3.27
C ARG A 128 1.77 -0.71 4.45
N SER A 129 1.45 -1.12 5.68
CA SER A 129 1.88 -0.43 6.90
C SER A 129 3.41 -0.47 7.10
N LEU A 130 4.11 -1.55 6.68
CA LEU A 130 5.58 -1.58 6.65
C LEU A 130 6.13 -0.53 5.69
N SER A 131 5.56 -0.45 4.48
CA SER A 131 5.96 0.56 3.49
C SER A 131 5.72 1.98 4.00
N TYR A 132 4.62 2.20 4.73
CA TYR A 132 4.33 3.49 5.35
C TYR A 132 5.37 3.84 6.42
N ILE A 133 5.79 2.88 7.26
CA ILE A 133 6.89 3.06 8.23
C ILE A 133 8.19 3.40 7.50
N LYS A 134 8.53 2.70 6.42
CA LYS A 134 9.71 2.96 5.60
C LYS A 134 9.71 4.41 5.10
N PHE A 135 8.64 4.83 4.41
CA PHE A 135 8.58 6.17 3.81
C PHE A 135 8.59 7.28 4.87
N ASN A 136 7.85 7.13 5.96
CA ASN A 136 7.88 8.09 7.07
C ASN A 136 9.26 8.17 7.72
N THR A 137 9.95 7.04 7.89
CA THR A 137 11.31 7.02 8.43
C THR A 137 12.26 7.78 7.51
N LEU A 138 12.11 7.61 6.19
CA LEU A 138 12.92 8.31 5.21
C LEU A 138 12.64 9.81 5.16
N ILE A 139 11.37 10.23 5.24
CA ILE A 139 10.96 11.65 5.36
C ILE A 139 11.57 12.28 6.63
N ASN A 140 11.40 11.63 7.78
CA ASN A 140 11.98 12.07 9.05
C ASN A 140 13.52 12.16 8.99
N PHE A 141 14.16 11.23 8.28
CA PHE A 141 15.60 11.26 8.06
C PHE A 141 16.02 12.44 7.18
N ILE A 142 15.28 12.70 6.09
CA ILE A 142 15.50 13.86 5.21
C ILE A 142 15.38 15.16 6.02
N GLU A 143 14.30 15.33 6.78
CA GLU A 143 14.05 16.50 7.62
C GLU A 143 15.19 16.77 8.60
N LYS A 144 15.67 15.73 9.28
CA LYS A 144 16.65 15.88 10.37
C LYS A 144 18.09 15.94 9.91
N LYS A 145 18.42 15.35 8.75
CA LYS A 145 19.82 15.09 8.35
C LYS A 145 20.21 15.61 6.97
N ILE A 146 19.24 15.87 6.09
CA ILE A 146 19.51 16.25 4.70
C ILE A 146 19.11 17.68 4.42
N VAL A 147 17.97 18.11 4.94
CA VAL A 147 17.48 19.49 4.81
C VAL A 147 18.46 20.44 5.51
N ASP A 148 18.85 21.50 4.79
CA ASP A 148 19.60 22.62 5.33
C ASP A 148 18.63 23.61 5.99
N THR A 149 18.72 23.76 7.31
CA THR A 149 17.82 24.64 8.08
C THR A 149 17.91 26.11 7.68
N ASN A 150 18.96 26.51 6.95
CA ASN A 150 19.13 27.87 6.45
C ASN A 150 18.49 28.08 5.07
N LYS A 151 17.87 27.05 4.48
CA LYS A 151 17.21 27.10 3.17
C LYS A 151 15.77 26.62 3.30
N PHE A 152 14.88 27.17 2.47
CA PHE A 152 13.55 26.62 2.27
C PHE A 152 13.67 25.36 1.39
N GLU A 153 13.82 24.22 2.05
CA GLU A 153 13.97 22.90 1.45
C GLU A 153 12.82 21.99 1.90
N VAL A 154 12.07 21.41 0.96
CA VAL A 154 10.90 20.57 1.27
C VAL A 154 11.31 19.10 1.28
N PRO A 155 11.14 18.36 2.40
CA PRO A 155 11.59 16.96 2.51
C PRO A 155 11.02 16.03 1.44
N THR A 156 9.74 16.21 1.10
CA THR A 156 9.05 15.38 0.10
C THR A 156 9.59 15.60 -1.31
N GLU A 157 10.21 16.74 -1.62
CA GLU A 157 10.87 16.98 -2.91
C GLU A 157 12.17 16.18 -3.05
N PHE A 158 12.93 15.99 -1.96
CA PHE A 158 14.10 15.10 -1.97
C PHE A 158 13.68 13.66 -2.25
N LEU A 159 12.61 13.23 -1.59
CA LEU A 159 12.07 11.90 -1.77
C LEU A 159 11.53 11.70 -3.20
N PHE A 160 10.81 12.68 -3.74
CA PHE A 160 10.41 12.69 -5.15
C PHE A 160 11.63 12.64 -6.08
N GLY A 161 12.66 13.44 -5.80
CA GLY A 161 13.91 13.44 -6.56
C GLY A 161 14.58 12.07 -6.59
N LEU A 162 14.61 11.37 -5.46
CA LEU A 162 15.20 10.03 -5.31
C LEU A 162 14.54 8.98 -6.22
N TYR A 163 13.21 9.03 -6.35
CA TYR A 163 12.47 8.03 -7.12
C TYR A 163 12.23 8.42 -8.59
N PHE A 164 12.15 9.71 -8.90
CA PHE A 164 11.72 10.17 -10.23
C PHE A 164 12.81 10.87 -11.04
N ARG A 165 13.98 11.18 -10.47
CA ARG A 165 15.06 11.88 -11.19
C ARG A 165 16.30 10.98 -11.23
N LYS A 166 16.76 10.61 -12.43
CA LYS A 166 18.14 10.14 -12.61
C LYS A 166 19.06 11.33 -12.38
N ALA A 167 19.76 11.36 -11.25
CA ALA A 167 20.67 12.46 -10.94
C ALA A 167 21.79 12.51 -11.99
N SER A 168 21.88 13.60 -12.76
CA SER A 168 23.00 13.81 -13.69
C SER A 168 24.33 14.06 -12.95
N LYS A 169 24.26 14.49 -11.69
CA LYS A 169 25.38 14.55 -10.74
C LYS A 169 24.94 13.99 -9.39
N ILE A 170 25.56 12.88 -8.97
CA ILE A 170 25.32 12.27 -7.66
C ILE A 170 25.96 13.15 -6.59
N SER A 171 25.12 13.89 -5.85
CA SER A 171 25.59 14.66 -4.70
C SER A 171 25.82 13.75 -3.48
N LYS A 172 26.60 14.22 -2.50
CA LYS A 172 26.78 13.50 -1.23
C LYS A 172 25.43 13.28 -0.50
N LYS A 173 24.53 14.27 -0.56
CA LYS A 173 23.15 14.15 -0.01
C LYS A 173 22.40 13.01 -0.72
N HIS A 174 22.46 12.94 -2.06
CA HIS A 174 21.79 11.89 -2.83
C HIS A 174 22.32 10.49 -2.50
N LYS A 175 23.65 10.30 -2.47
CA LYS A 175 24.26 9.02 -2.08
C LYS A 175 23.87 8.57 -0.66
N THR A 176 23.75 9.52 0.26
CA THR A 176 23.31 9.24 1.63
C THR A 176 21.85 8.77 1.65
N LEU A 177 20.99 9.39 0.83
CA LEU A 177 19.59 9.01 0.70
C LEU A 177 19.41 7.64 0.04
N GLU A 178 20.16 7.33 -1.02
CA GLU A 178 20.15 6.00 -1.63
C GLU A 178 20.55 4.92 -0.62
N MET A 179 21.59 5.18 0.20
CA MET A 179 22.02 4.24 1.23
C MET A 179 20.96 4.06 2.32
N ALA A 180 20.30 5.12 2.76
CA ALA A 180 19.20 5.05 3.71
C ALA A 180 18.01 4.27 3.14
N LEU A 181 17.63 4.54 1.88
CA LEU A 181 16.57 3.82 1.19
C LEU A 181 16.90 2.33 1.05
N ASN A 182 18.12 1.99 0.63
CA ASN A 182 18.57 0.60 0.51
C ASN A 182 18.47 -0.14 1.87
N LEU A 183 18.90 0.49 2.96
CA LEU A 183 18.78 -0.09 4.29
C LEU A 183 17.32 -0.35 4.68
N LEU A 184 16.42 0.60 4.42
CA LEU A 184 15.01 0.46 4.75
C LEU A 184 14.31 -0.58 3.85
N ASN A 185 14.68 -0.68 2.57
CA ASN A 185 14.20 -1.74 1.68
C ASN A 185 14.65 -3.12 2.16
N LEU A 186 15.91 -3.25 2.62
CA LEU A 186 16.39 -4.51 3.22
C LEU A 186 15.63 -4.87 4.50
N TRP A 187 15.33 -3.88 5.35
CA TRP A 187 14.53 -4.06 6.55
C TRP A 187 13.11 -4.54 6.22
N GLU A 188 12.43 -3.86 5.30
CA GLU A 188 11.09 -4.20 4.86
C GLU A 188 11.04 -5.61 4.28
N ASN A 189 11.92 -5.93 3.32
CA ASN A 189 11.99 -7.26 2.70
C ASN A 189 12.28 -8.37 3.71
N LYS A 190 13.13 -8.11 4.71
CA LYS A 190 13.43 -9.10 5.77
C LYS A 190 12.22 -9.36 6.65
N LEU A 191 11.41 -8.35 6.95
CA LEU A 191 10.16 -8.54 7.71
C LEU A 191 9.12 -9.26 6.87
N MET A 192 8.93 -8.87 5.60
CA MET A 192 8.02 -9.57 4.69
C MET A 192 8.40 -11.05 4.54
N GLY A 193 9.68 -11.36 4.37
CA GLY A 193 10.15 -12.73 4.26
C GLY A 193 9.87 -13.60 5.49
N LYS A 194 9.81 -13.01 6.69
CA LYS A 194 9.40 -13.72 7.92
C LYS A 194 7.89 -13.94 8.00
N ILE A 195 7.09 -13.02 7.46
CA ILE A 195 5.62 -13.16 7.42
C ILE A 195 5.23 -14.28 6.45
N PHE A 196 5.95 -14.40 5.33
CA PHE A 196 5.71 -15.42 4.30
C PHE A 196 6.51 -16.71 4.50
N ASP A 197 6.88 -17.03 5.74
CA ASP A 197 7.63 -18.25 6.02
C ASP A 197 6.84 -19.49 5.54
N LYS A 198 7.45 -20.26 4.62
CA LYS A 198 6.83 -21.43 3.99
C LYS A 198 6.46 -22.53 4.99
N SER A 199 7.05 -22.51 6.18
CA SER A 199 6.67 -23.42 7.28
C SER A 199 5.20 -23.29 7.71
N LEU A 200 4.54 -22.17 7.39
CA LEU A 200 3.14 -21.94 7.75
C LEU A 200 2.13 -22.74 6.90
N ASN A 201 2.55 -23.37 5.78
CA ASN A 201 1.71 -24.14 4.86
C ASN A 201 0.39 -23.44 4.43
N ILE A 202 0.39 -22.10 4.37
CA ILE A 202 -0.73 -21.30 3.89
C ILE A 202 -0.56 -21.08 2.39
N LYS A 203 -1.54 -21.47 1.59
CA LYS A 203 -1.58 -21.14 0.16
C LYS A 203 -1.96 -19.67 0.01
N LEU A 204 -0.96 -18.82 -0.23
CA LEU A 204 -1.12 -17.39 -0.45
C LEU A 204 -0.95 -17.07 -1.94
N HIS A 205 -1.79 -16.18 -2.44
CA HIS A 205 -1.70 -15.69 -3.81
C HIS A 205 -1.07 -14.29 -3.84
N PHE A 206 0.21 -14.20 -4.17
CA PHE A 206 0.92 -12.91 -4.23
C PHE A 206 0.27 -11.92 -5.20
N THR A 207 -0.34 -12.39 -6.29
CA THR A 207 -1.13 -11.55 -7.19
C THR A 207 -2.28 -10.87 -6.44
N LEU A 208 -3.04 -11.59 -5.60
CA LEU A 208 -4.10 -10.98 -4.77
C LEU A 208 -3.53 -10.02 -3.74
N ILE A 209 -2.38 -10.33 -3.13
CA ILE A 209 -1.72 -9.41 -2.17
C ILE A 209 -1.37 -8.10 -2.87
N ASN A 210 -0.72 -8.14 -4.03
CA ASN A 210 -0.38 -6.94 -4.81
C ASN A 210 -1.65 -6.18 -5.20
N TYR A 211 -2.69 -6.90 -5.61
CA TYR A 211 -3.97 -6.35 -6.03
C TYR A 211 -4.67 -5.57 -4.90
N PHE A 212 -4.77 -6.15 -3.70
CA PHE A 212 -5.30 -5.46 -2.52
C PHE A 212 -4.33 -4.39 -1.97
N THR A 213 -3.04 -4.49 -2.26
CA THR A 213 -2.08 -3.43 -1.90
C THR A 213 -2.32 -2.18 -2.74
N ILE A 214 -2.65 -2.34 -4.04
CA ILE A 214 -3.09 -1.24 -4.89
C ILE A 214 -4.34 -0.60 -4.32
N GLU A 215 -5.37 -1.40 -3.99
CA GLU A 215 -6.60 -0.92 -3.38
C GLU A 215 -6.33 -0.07 -2.13
N ARG A 216 -5.58 -0.61 -1.16
CA ARG A 216 -5.25 0.10 0.08
C ARG A 216 -4.51 1.41 -0.21
N THR A 217 -3.57 1.38 -1.15
CA THR A 217 -2.79 2.56 -1.54
C THR A 217 -3.66 3.63 -2.20
N LEU A 218 -4.68 3.24 -2.99
CA LEU A 218 -5.64 4.18 -3.58
C LEU A 218 -6.57 4.79 -2.53
N HIS A 219 -7.00 4.02 -1.53
CA HIS A 219 -7.77 4.54 -0.39
C HIS A 219 -6.97 5.56 0.42
N GLU A 220 -5.73 5.24 0.77
CA GLU A 220 -4.82 6.19 1.41
C GLU A 220 -4.64 7.45 0.57
N LEU A 221 -4.38 7.30 -0.73
CA LEU A 221 -4.22 8.44 -1.63
C LEU A 221 -5.45 9.35 -1.63
N ASN A 222 -6.65 8.77 -1.72
CA ASN A 222 -7.90 9.52 -1.65
C ASN A 222 -8.04 10.25 -0.31
N TYR A 223 -7.71 9.60 0.80
CA TYR A 223 -7.73 10.22 2.13
C TYR A 223 -6.72 11.37 2.25
N GLU A 224 -5.46 11.15 1.87
CA GLU A 224 -4.40 12.17 1.96
C GLU A 224 -4.71 13.37 1.04
N LEU A 225 -5.34 13.14 -0.12
CA LEU A 225 -5.86 14.19 -1.03
C LEU A 225 -6.93 15.10 -0.43
N LEU A 226 -7.71 14.57 0.52
CA LEU A 226 -8.78 15.30 1.18
C LEU A 226 -8.30 16.00 2.46
N PHE A 227 -7.42 15.35 3.23
CA PHE A 227 -7.15 15.76 4.61
C PHE A 227 -5.69 16.15 4.90
N ARG A 228 -4.71 15.63 4.15
CA ARG A 228 -3.28 15.80 4.45
C ARG A 228 -2.42 15.82 3.17
N PRO A 229 -2.53 16.87 2.34
CA PRO A 229 -1.90 16.88 1.02
C PRO A 229 -0.37 16.68 1.02
N ASN A 230 0.32 17.07 2.08
CA ASN A 230 1.77 16.90 2.20
C ASN A 230 2.20 15.40 2.24
N ASN A 231 1.30 14.49 2.61
CA ASN A 231 1.60 13.06 2.72
C ASN A 231 1.36 12.28 1.43
N ILE A 232 0.81 12.89 0.38
CA ILE A 232 0.43 12.22 -0.87
C ILE A 232 1.60 11.53 -1.56
N ILE A 233 2.83 12.03 -1.37
CA ILE A 233 4.03 11.38 -1.90
C ILE A 233 4.13 9.91 -1.45
N ILE A 234 3.69 9.58 -0.23
CA ILE A 234 3.81 8.22 0.33
C ILE A 234 2.98 7.20 -0.48
N PRO A 235 1.66 7.36 -0.66
CA PRO A 235 0.89 6.42 -1.48
C PRO A 235 1.31 6.44 -2.95
N ILE A 236 1.72 7.60 -3.51
CA ILE A 236 2.28 7.65 -4.87
C ILE A 236 3.51 6.76 -5.02
N LEU A 237 4.43 6.79 -4.05
CA LEU A 237 5.61 5.93 -4.07
C LEU A 237 5.26 4.47 -3.80
N GLY A 238 4.23 4.20 -3.01
CA GLY A 238 3.65 2.86 -2.88
C GLY A 238 3.22 2.30 -4.23
N LEU A 239 2.43 3.05 -5.02
CA LEU A 239 2.04 2.65 -6.38
C LEU A 239 3.25 2.47 -7.29
N LYS A 240 4.22 3.38 -7.23
CA LYS A 240 5.45 3.28 -8.02
C LYS A 240 6.25 2.01 -7.71
N GLU A 241 6.39 1.64 -6.45
CA GLU A 241 7.12 0.42 -6.07
C GLU A 241 6.38 -0.85 -6.52
N ILE A 242 5.05 -0.82 -6.59
CA ILE A 242 4.26 -1.93 -7.16
C ILE A 242 4.56 -2.07 -8.66
N ILE A 243 4.58 -0.96 -9.40
CA ILE A 243 4.93 -0.94 -10.83
C ILE A 243 6.35 -1.46 -11.04
N GLU A 244 7.34 -1.00 -10.25
CA GLU A 244 8.74 -1.41 -10.43
C GLU A 244 9.02 -2.88 -10.11
N LYS A 245 8.16 -3.53 -9.31
CA LYS A 245 8.31 -4.93 -8.89
C LYS A 245 7.62 -5.91 -9.85
N ASN A 246 6.83 -5.46 -10.82
CA ASN A 246 5.99 -6.31 -11.68
C ASN A 246 6.10 -5.93 -13.16
#